data_AF-Q5YGQ6-F1
#
_entry.id   AF-Q5YGQ6-F1
#
_cell.length_a   1.000
_cell.length_b   1.000
_cell.length_c   1.000
_cell.angle_alpha   90.00
_cell.angle_beta   90.00
_cell.angle_gamma   90.00
#
_symmetry.space_group_name_H-M   'P 1'
#
loop_
_entity.id
_entity.type
_entity.pdbx_description
1 polymer ?
#
loop_
_entity_poly.entity_id
_entity_poly.type
_entity_poly.pdbx_seq_one_letter_code
_entity_poly.pdbx_strand_id
1 'polypeptide(L)'
;MAQSRQLFLFGDQTADFVPKLRSLLSVQDSPILAAFLDQSHYVVRAQMLQSMNTVDHKLARTADLRQMVQKYVDGKLTPAFRTALVCLCQLGCFIREYEESGNMYPQPSDSYVLGFCMGSLAAVAVSCSRSLSELLPIAVQTVLIAFRLGLCALEMRDRVDGCSDDRGDPWSTIVWGLDPQQARDQIEVFCQTTNVPQTRRPWISCISKNAITLSGSPSTLRAFCAM
;
A
#
# COMPACT_ATOMS: atom_id res chain seq x y z
N MET A 1 25.49 29.02 -8.27
CA MET A 1 25.42 27.82 -7.40
C MET A 1 24.08 27.17 -7.66
N ALA A 2 24.03 25.89 -8.04
CA ALA A 2 22.74 25.21 -8.25
C ALA A 2 22.01 25.14 -6.89
N GLN A 3 20.77 25.63 -6.81
CA GLN A 3 19.93 25.41 -5.64
C GLN A 3 19.74 23.90 -5.47
N SER A 4 20.21 23.36 -4.35
CA SER A 4 19.96 21.97 -3.98
C SER A 4 18.46 21.80 -3.73
N ARG A 5 17.83 20.85 -4.42
CA ARG A 5 16.41 20.52 -4.23
C ARG A 5 16.29 19.12 -3.63
N GLN A 6 15.38 18.95 -2.68
CA GLN A 6 15.12 17.67 -2.04
C GLN A 6 14.03 16.91 -2.81
N LEU A 7 14.20 15.60 -2.98
CA LEU A 7 13.17 14.73 -3.57
C LEU A 7 12.70 13.73 -2.52
N PHE A 8 11.44 13.85 -2.12
CA PHE A 8 10.76 12.89 -1.26
C PHE A 8 10.13 11.81 -2.13
N LEU A 9 10.57 10.57 -1.93
CA LEU A 9 10.10 9.43 -2.70
C LEU A 9 9.42 8.41 -1.81
N PHE A 10 8.12 8.20 -2.05
CA PHE A 10 7.32 7.18 -1.37
C PHE A 10 7.14 5.97 -2.29
N GLY A 11 7.59 4.80 -1.82
CA GLY A 11 7.54 3.54 -2.56
C GLY A 11 6.16 2.88 -2.58
N ASP A 12 6.11 1.71 -3.19
CA ASP A 12 4.90 0.88 -3.29
C ASP A 12 4.82 -0.17 -2.16
N GLN A 13 4.09 -1.27 -2.39
CA GLN A 13 3.90 -2.36 -1.44
C GLN A 13 5.03 -3.40 -1.42
N THR A 14 6.04 -3.30 -2.28
CA THR A 14 7.04 -4.35 -2.49
C THR A 14 8.10 -4.39 -1.39
N ALA A 15 8.38 -3.26 -0.73
CA ALA A 15 9.36 -3.17 0.33
C ALA A 15 8.85 -3.79 1.65
N ASP A 16 9.75 -4.43 2.40
CA ASP A 16 9.45 -4.90 3.75
C ASP A 16 9.39 -3.73 4.73
N PHE A 17 8.17 -3.28 5.02
CA PHE A 17 7.91 -2.15 5.91
C PHE A 17 7.85 -2.53 7.39
N VAL A 18 7.70 -3.83 7.72
CA VAL A 18 7.40 -4.27 9.09
C VAL A 18 8.52 -3.91 10.08
N PRO A 19 9.83 -4.11 9.77
CA PRO A 19 10.92 -3.72 10.67
C PRO A 19 10.92 -2.21 10.96
N LYS A 20 10.71 -1.39 9.93
CA LYS A 20 10.69 0.07 10.07
C LYS A 20 9.48 0.53 10.90
N LEU A 21 8.31 -0.06 10.66
CA LEU A 21 7.12 0.23 11.46
C LEU A 21 7.30 -0.15 12.93
N ARG A 22 7.90 -1.30 13.23
CA ARG A 22 8.23 -1.69 14.62
C ARG A 22 9.20 -0.70 15.29
N SER A 23 10.16 -0.15 14.53
CA SER A 23 11.04 0.93 15.01
C SER A 23 10.26 2.19 15.36
N LEU A 24 9.33 2.63 14.51
CA LEU A 24 8.46 3.79 14.79
C LEU A 24 7.62 3.59 16.06
N LEU A 25 7.03 2.40 16.24
CA LEU A 25 6.22 2.04 17.42
C LEU A 25 7.03 1.94 18.73
N SER A 26 8.35 2.11 18.68
CA SER A 26 9.23 2.06 19.85
C SER A 26 9.81 3.43 20.22
N VAL A 27 9.48 4.48 19.45
CA VAL A 27 9.86 5.87 19.72
C VAL A 27 8.99 6.42 20.86
N GLN A 28 9.62 7.07 21.84
CA GLN A 28 8.93 7.65 23.00
C GLN A 28 8.92 9.19 22.95
N ASP A 29 9.94 9.82 22.35
CA ASP A 29 10.15 11.27 22.36
C ASP A 29 9.69 11.95 21.06
N SER A 30 8.46 11.67 20.61
CA SER A 30 7.95 12.18 19.32
C SER A 30 6.43 12.38 19.44
N PRO A 31 5.96 13.53 19.98
CA PRO A 31 4.56 13.72 20.33
C PRO A 31 3.61 13.71 19.12
N ILE A 32 4.01 14.25 17.97
CA ILE A 32 3.17 14.25 16.75
C ILE A 32 3.10 12.82 16.20
N LEU A 33 4.22 12.10 16.16
CA LEU A 33 4.26 10.69 15.78
C LEU A 33 3.37 9.84 16.69
N ALA A 34 3.47 10.00 18.01
CA ALA A 34 2.63 9.27 18.97
C ALA A 34 1.14 9.53 18.71
N ALA A 35 0.75 10.80 18.56
CA ALA A 35 -0.63 11.17 18.23
C ALA A 35 -1.08 10.60 16.88
N PHE A 36 -0.21 10.62 15.86
CA PHE A 36 -0.48 10.05 14.55
C PHE A 36 -0.73 8.55 14.61
N LEU A 37 0.12 7.80 15.33
CA LEU A 37 0.00 6.36 15.50
C LEU A 37 -1.31 6.01 16.22
N ASP A 38 -1.58 6.65 17.36
CA ASP A 38 -2.80 6.37 18.13
C ASP A 38 -4.08 6.71 17.37
N GLN A 39 -4.14 7.87 16.71
CA GLN A 39 -5.30 8.26 15.91
C GLN A 39 -5.48 7.38 14.68
N SER A 40 -4.37 6.95 14.05
CA SER A 40 -4.41 6.02 12.92
C SER A 40 -4.95 4.65 13.33
N HIS A 41 -4.55 4.14 14.51
CA HIS A 41 -5.13 2.92 15.09
C HIS A 41 -6.64 3.05 15.22
N TYR A 42 -7.07 4.16 15.83
CA TYR A 42 -8.47 4.42 16.13
C TYR A 42 -9.32 4.44 14.85
N VAL A 43 -8.92 5.19 13.81
CA VAL A 43 -9.72 5.30 12.59
C VAL A 43 -9.78 3.98 11.81
N VAL A 44 -8.69 3.21 11.78
CA VAL A 44 -8.69 1.88 11.16
C VAL A 44 -9.63 0.95 11.91
N ARG A 45 -9.55 0.92 13.25
CA ARG A 45 -10.45 0.11 14.08
C ARG A 45 -11.91 0.53 13.95
N ALA A 46 -12.20 1.83 13.87
CA ALA A 46 -13.55 2.33 13.65
C ALA A 46 -14.10 1.91 12.28
N GLN A 47 -13.27 1.92 11.24
CA GLN A 47 -13.66 1.43 9.91
C GLN A 47 -13.90 -0.08 9.90
N MET A 48 -13.09 -0.85 10.62
CA MET A 48 -13.28 -2.31 10.75
C MET A 48 -14.65 -2.65 11.32
N LEU A 49 -15.09 -1.92 12.36
CA LEU A 49 -16.41 -2.10 12.97
C LEU A 49 -17.56 -1.89 11.98
N GLN A 50 -17.37 -1.04 10.97
CA GLN A 50 -18.39 -0.73 9.97
C GLN A 50 -18.40 -1.70 8.78
N SER A 51 -17.23 -2.26 8.44
CA SER A 51 -17.06 -3.01 7.18
C SER A 51 -16.94 -4.51 7.35
N MET A 52 -16.62 -5.03 8.54
CA MET A 52 -16.40 -6.46 8.76
C MET A 52 -17.62 -7.14 9.40
N ASN A 53 -17.85 -8.40 9.03
CA ASN A 53 -18.81 -9.24 9.75
C ASN A 53 -18.32 -9.51 11.19
N THR A 54 -19.21 -10.00 12.05
CA THR A 54 -18.92 -10.20 13.48
C THR A 54 -17.77 -11.17 13.75
N VAL A 55 -17.58 -12.19 12.91
CA VAL A 55 -16.54 -13.21 13.09
C VAL A 55 -15.17 -12.60 12.77
N ASP A 56 -15.02 -11.99 11.59
CA ASP A 56 -13.78 -11.35 11.16
C ASP A 56 -13.40 -10.20 12.08
N HIS A 57 -14.39 -9.41 12.52
CA HIS A 57 -14.16 -8.32 13.45
C HIS A 57 -13.62 -8.82 14.80
N LYS A 58 -14.15 -9.92 15.35
CA LYS A 58 -13.64 -10.51 16.60
C LYS A 58 -12.20 -10.97 16.46
N LEU A 59 -11.85 -11.60 15.33
CA LEU A 59 -10.49 -12.05 15.04
C LEU A 59 -9.52 -10.88 14.87
N ALA A 60 -9.96 -9.81 14.19
CA ALA A 60 -9.13 -8.66 13.88
C ALA A 60 -8.99 -7.64 15.02
N ARG A 61 -9.77 -7.77 16.11
CA ARG A 61 -9.77 -6.83 17.25
C ARG A 61 -8.36 -6.61 17.82
N THR A 62 -7.97 -5.35 17.98
CA THR A 62 -6.67 -4.96 18.54
C THR A 62 -6.83 -3.85 19.59
N ALA A 63 -6.02 -3.90 20.63
CA ALA A 63 -5.95 -2.89 21.69
C ALA A 63 -5.12 -1.68 21.24
N ASP A 64 -4.04 -1.92 20.49
CA ASP A 64 -3.12 -0.91 19.98
C ASP A 64 -2.53 -1.32 18.61
N LEU A 65 -1.71 -0.44 18.03
CA LEU A 65 -1.04 -0.71 16.75
C LEU A 65 -0.01 -1.83 16.83
N ARG A 66 0.67 -2.03 17.95
CA ARG A 66 1.68 -3.10 18.09
C ARG A 66 1.02 -4.46 17.95
N GLN A 67 -0.15 -4.65 18.57
CA GLN A 67 -0.96 -5.84 18.42
C GLN A 67 -1.50 -5.98 16.98
N MET A 68 -1.89 -4.87 16.34
CA MET A 68 -2.32 -4.89 14.93
C MET A 68 -1.22 -5.36 13.99
N VAL A 69 -0.01 -4.81 14.14
CA VAL A 69 1.17 -5.23 13.35
C VAL A 69 1.50 -6.69 13.63
N GLN A 70 1.44 -7.14 14.90
CA GLN A 70 1.71 -8.54 15.22
C GLN A 70 0.68 -9.47 14.57
N LYS A 71 -0.62 -9.15 14.63
CA LYS A 71 -1.66 -9.96 13.97
C LYS A 71 -1.52 -9.97 12.45
N TYR A 72 -1.07 -8.86 11.84
CA TYR A 72 -0.76 -8.81 10.41
C TYR A 72 0.37 -9.78 10.07
N VAL A 73 1.47 -9.75 10.82
CA VAL A 73 2.62 -10.65 10.62
C VAL A 73 2.24 -12.12 10.83
N ASP A 74 1.38 -12.41 11.80
CA ASP A 74 0.86 -13.75 12.07
C ASP A 74 -0.13 -14.25 10.98
N GLY A 75 -0.45 -13.45 9.96
CA GLY A 75 -1.44 -13.81 8.92
C GLY A 75 -2.88 -13.82 9.42
N LYS A 76 -3.17 -13.20 10.57
CA LYS A 76 -4.51 -13.15 11.20
C LYS A 76 -5.36 -11.97 10.73
N LEU A 77 -4.78 -11.07 9.93
CA LEU A 77 -5.48 -9.93 9.35
C LEU A 77 -5.59 -10.12 7.84
N THR A 78 -6.68 -9.61 7.27
CA THR A 78 -6.89 -9.67 5.82
C THR A 78 -5.82 -8.84 5.08
N PRO A 79 -5.56 -9.13 3.79
CA PRO A 79 -4.61 -8.36 3.00
C PRO A 79 -4.89 -6.85 2.95
N ALA A 80 -6.15 -6.42 3.19
CA ALA A 80 -6.54 -5.01 3.24
C ALA A 80 -5.74 -4.18 4.26
N PHE A 81 -5.24 -4.79 5.33
CA PHE A 81 -4.43 -4.10 6.33
C PHE A 81 -3.06 -3.69 5.79
N ARG A 82 -2.51 -4.41 4.81
CA ARG A 82 -1.19 -4.09 4.24
C ARG A 82 -1.17 -2.66 3.69
N THR A 83 -2.24 -2.27 2.97
CA THR A 83 -2.41 -0.94 2.39
C THR A 83 -2.31 0.17 3.43
N ALA A 84 -3.02 -0.01 4.55
CA ALA A 84 -3.03 0.93 5.66
C ALA A 84 -1.68 0.98 6.39
N LEU A 85 -1.09 -0.18 6.69
CA LEU A 85 0.15 -0.26 7.47
C LEU A 85 1.37 0.26 6.70
N VAL A 86 1.42 0.07 5.38
CA VAL A 86 2.46 0.68 4.53
C VAL A 86 2.32 2.20 4.53
N CYS A 87 1.10 2.72 4.32
CA CYS A 87 0.85 4.16 4.33
C CYS A 87 1.21 4.78 5.69
N LEU A 88 0.81 4.11 6.78
CA LEU A 88 1.15 4.49 8.15
C LEU A 88 2.66 4.48 8.39
N CYS A 89 3.37 3.46 7.91
CA CYS A 89 4.84 3.42 8.02
C CYS A 89 5.50 4.56 7.25
N GLN A 90 5.05 4.86 6.03
CA GLN A 90 5.60 5.91 5.18
C GLN A 90 5.42 7.30 5.81
N LEU A 91 4.20 7.61 6.24
CA LEU A 91 3.88 8.88 6.90
C LEU A 91 4.55 9.00 8.26
N GLY A 92 4.59 7.91 9.04
CA GLY A 92 5.28 7.88 10.33
C GLY A 92 6.79 8.11 10.19
N CYS A 93 7.44 7.56 9.16
CA CYS A 93 8.83 7.86 8.85
C CYS A 93 9.04 9.34 8.56
N PHE A 94 8.17 9.92 7.72
CA PHE A 94 8.25 11.33 7.37
C PHE A 94 8.04 12.25 8.60
N ILE A 95 7.01 11.99 9.41
CA ILE A 95 6.72 12.76 10.62
C ILE A 95 7.91 12.70 11.57
N ARG A 96 8.44 11.50 11.82
CA ARG A 96 9.60 11.30 12.70
C ARG A 96 10.83 12.08 12.25
N GLU A 97 11.18 11.98 10.97
CA GLU A 97 12.35 12.69 10.40
C GLU A 97 12.28 14.19 10.66
N TYR A 98 11.09 14.78 10.53
CA TYR A 98 10.88 16.23 10.72
C TYR A 98 10.73 16.63 12.19
N GLU A 99 10.21 15.77 13.06
CA GLU A 99 10.25 16.01 14.51
C GLU A 99 11.69 15.93 15.05
N GLU A 100 12.47 14.92 14.64
CA GLU A 100 13.85 14.72 15.12
C GLU A 100 14.82 15.77 14.60
N SER A 101 14.71 16.16 13.31
CA SER A 101 15.65 17.11 12.71
C SER A 101 15.37 18.58 13.07
N GLY A 102 14.13 18.90 13.46
CA GLY A 102 13.68 20.29 13.64
C GLY A 102 13.72 21.12 12.34
N ASN A 103 13.84 20.46 11.18
CA ASN A 103 13.88 21.12 9.89
C ASN A 103 12.55 21.78 9.55
N MET A 104 12.59 22.84 8.74
CA MET A 104 11.38 23.41 8.15
C MET A 104 10.74 22.40 7.20
N TYR A 105 9.42 22.29 7.28
CA TYR A 105 8.63 21.44 6.39
C TYR A 105 8.90 21.75 4.90
N PRO A 106 8.94 20.74 4.00
CA PRO A 106 9.26 20.94 2.58
C PRO A 106 8.44 22.05 1.93
N GLN A 107 9.08 22.90 1.12
CA GLN A 107 8.41 23.97 0.39
C GLN A 107 8.39 23.68 -1.12
N PRO A 108 7.37 24.15 -1.86
CA PRO A 108 7.32 23.96 -3.32
C PRO A 108 8.53 24.56 -4.07
N SER A 109 9.23 25.52 -3.47
CA SER A 109 10.40 26.16 -4.06
C SER A 109 11.68 25.31 -4.00
N ASP A 110 11.78 24.40 -3.05
CA ASP A 110 13.01 23.66 -2.72
C ASP A 110 12.85 22.13 -2.69
N SER A 111 11.64 21.62 -2.91
CA SER A 111 11.36 20.20 -2.82
C SER A 111 10.39 19.69 -3.87
N TYR A 112 10.51 18.40 -4.16
CA TYR A 112 9.56 17.61 -4.94
C TYR A 112 9.09 16.42 -4.13
N VAL A 113 7.81 16.10 -4.25
CA VAL A 113 7.20 14.93 -3.59
C VAL A 113 6.65 14.01 -4.66
N LEU A 114 7.08 12.75 -4.65
CA LEU A 114 6.69 11.73 -5.61
C LEU A 114 6.29 10.46 -4.87
N GLY A 115 5.26 9.80 -5.36
CA GLY A 115 4.78 8.53 -4.81
C GLY A 115 4.45 7.53 -5.91
N PHE A 116 4.92 6.30 -5.74
CA PHE A 116 4.63 5.18 -6.64
C PHE A 116 3.54 4.28 -6.07
N CYS A 117 2.52 3.96 -6.88
CA CYS A 117 1.40 3.11 -6.48
C CYS A 117 0.75 3.64 -5.18
N MET A 118 0.90 2.94 -4.05
CA MET A 118 0.37 3.42 -2.77
C MET A 118 1.14 4.58 -2.17
N GLY A 119 2.42 4.74 -2.51
CA GLY A 119 3.21 5.88 -2.08
C GLY A 119 2.60 7.20 -2.52
N SER A 120 1.76 7.20 -3.56
CA SER A 120 1.01 8.39 -3.98
C SER A 120 0.09 8.92 -2.88
N LEU A 121 -0.47 8.07 -2.01
CA LEU A 121 -1.28 8.51 -0.87
C LEU A 121 -0.45 9.31 0.14
N ALA A 122 0.73 8.79 0.52
CA ALA A 122 1.64 9.48 1.42
C ALA A 122 2.18 10.78 0.79
N ALA A 123 2.54 10.73 -0.50
CA ALA A 123 2.99 11.90 -1.27
C ALA A 123 1.94 13.01 -1.28
N VAL A 124 0.67 12.68 -1.56
CA VAL A 124 -0.44 13.65 -1.54
C VAL A 124 -0.58 14.28 -0.16
N ALA A 125 -0.64 13.48 0.90
CA ALA A 125 -0.77 14.00 2.26
C ALA A 125 0.35 14.98 2.63
N VAL A 126 1.60 14.63 2.27
CA VAL A 126 2.76 15.50 2.50
C VAL A 126 2.67 16.78 1.69
N SER A 127 2.29 16.69 0.41
CA SER A 127 2.19 17.85 -0.50
C SER A 127 1.04 18.81 -0.17
N CYS A 128 -0.02 18.33 0.50
CA CYS A 128 -1.19 19.11 0.90
C CYS A 128 -1.00 19.87 2.22
N SER A 129 0.16 19.73 2.86
CA SER A 129 0.45 20.29 4.18
C SER A 129 1.65 21.23 4.11
N ARG A 130 1.74 22.20 5.03
CA ARG A 130 2.90 23.10 5.17
C ARG A 130 3.62 22.98 6.52
N SER A 131 3.15 22.10 7.39
CA SER A 131 3.74 21.81 8.69
C SER A 131 3.34 20.41 9.17
N LEU A 132 4.03 19.89 10.18
CA LEU A 132 3.64 18.62 10.82
C LEU A 132 2.27 18.68 11.49
N SER A 133 1.91 19.83 12.05
CA SER A 133 0.59 20.05 12.67
C SER A 133 -0.54 20.01 11.65
N GLU A 134 -0.32 20.57 10.45
CA GLU A 134 -1.27 20.45 9.33
C GLU A 134 -1.30 19.02 8.76
N LEU A 135 -0.13 18.36 8.69
CA LEU A 135 -0.01 17.00 8.18
C LEU A 135 -0.73 15.99 9.07
N LEU A 136 -0.65 16.10 10.40
CA LEU A 136 -1.21 15.12 11.34
C LEU A 136 -2.66 14.68 11.01
N PRO A 137 -3.67 15.59 10.95
CA PRO A 137 -5.04 15.18 10.64
C PRO A 137 -5.18 14.63 9.22
N ILE A 138 -4.45 15.18 8.24
CA ILE A 138 -4.47 14.73 6.85
C ILE A 138 -3.90 13.30 6.75
N ALA A 139 -2.77 13.05 7.41
CA ALA A 139 -2.10 11.76 7.46
C ALA A 139 -3.01 10.67 8.06
N VAL A 140 -3.69 10.97 9.17
CA VAL A 140 -4.66 10.04 9.78
C VAL A 140 -5.78 9.68 8.79
N GLN A 141 -6.35 10.67 8.09
CA GLN A 141 -7.37 10.42 7.07
C GLN A 141 -6.82 9.65 5.88
N THR A 142 -5.58 9.91 5.47
CA THR A 142 -4.90 9.18 4.40
C THR A 142 -4.71 7.70 4.76
N VAL A 143 -4.38 7.37 6.02
CA VAL A 143 -4.33 5.98 6.49
C VAL A 143 -5.71 5.32 6.43
N LEU A 144 -6.77 6.03 6.80
CA LEU A 144 -8.15 5.54 6.66
C LEU A 144 -8.52 5.29 5.19
N ILE A 145 -8.18 6.20 4.29
CA ILE A 145 -8.37 6.04 2.84
C ILE A 145 -7.61 4.83 2.33
N ALA A 146 -6.36 4.65 2.76
CA ALA A 146 -5.56 3.48 2.43
C ALA A 146 -6.23 2.19 2.91
N PHE A 147 -6.78 2.16 4.12
CA PHE A 147 -7.51 0.98 4.60
C PHE A 147 -8.75 0.68 3.76
N ARG A 148 -9.56 1.69 3.42
CA ARG A 148 -10.72 1.54 2.54
C ARG A 148 -10.35 1.06 1.14
N LEU A 149 -9.24 1.56 0.60
CA LEU A 149 -8.68 1.09 -0.67
C LEU A 149 -8.32 -0.41 -0.59
N GLY A 150 -7.69 -0.83 0.50
CA GLY A 150 -7.39 -2.25 0.75
C GLY A 150 -8.64 -3.13 0.81
N LEU A 151 -9.71 -2.66 1.47
CA LEU A 151 -10.99 -3.38 1.53
C LEU A 151 -11.65 -3.47 0.15
N CYS A 152 -11.66 -2.38 -0.62
CA CYS A 152 -12.19 -2.36 -1.98
C CYS A 152 -11.42 -3.33 -2.89
N ALA A 153 -10.08 -3.33 -2.82
CA ALA A 153 -9.25 -4.26 -3.58
C ALA A 153 -9.54 -5.72 -3.19
N LEU A 154 -9.72 -6.00 -1.90
CA LEU A 154 -10.08 -7.33 -1.40
C LEU A 154 -11.44 -7.79 -1.91
N GLU A 155 -12.44 -6.91 -1.91
CA GLU A 155 -13.78 -7.21 -2.43
C GLU A 155 -13.75 -7.48 -3.94
N MET A 156 -13.00 -6.67 -4.72
CA MET A 156 -12.87 -6.87 -6.16
C MET A 156 -12.12 -8.16 -6.50
N ARG A 157 -11.09 -8.49 -5.72
CA ARG A 157 -10.39 -9.78 -5.80
C ARG A 157 -11.38 -10.94 -5.72
N ASP A 158 -12.20 -10.94 -4.68
CA ASP A 158 -13.15 -12.02 -4.39
C ASP A 158 -14.26 -12.12 -5.47
N ARG A 159 -14.63 -10.98 -6.09
CA ARG A 159 -15.55 -10.95 -7.23
C ARG A 159 -14.94 -11.50 -8.52
N VAL A 160 -13.67 -11.21 -8.77
CA VAL A 160 -12.97 -11.61 -10.01
C VAL A 160 -12.64 -13.10 -9.99
N ASP A 161 -12.00 -13.59 -8.92
CA ASP A 161 -11.49 -14.96 -8.87
C ASP A 161 -12.42 -15.94 -8.14
N GLY A 162 -13.41 -15.42 -7.41
CA GLY A 162 -14.24 -16.23 -6.52
C GLY A 162 -13.49 -16.62 -5.24
N CYS A 163 -14.12 -17.46 -4.44
CA CYS A 163 -13.57 -18.01 -3.21
C CYS A 163 -12.66 -19.22 -3.53
N SER A 164 -11.60 -19.02 -4.32
CA SER A 164 -10.64 -20.08 -4.70
C SER A 164 -9.73 -20.44 -3.51
N ASP A 165 -9.11 -21.64 -3.56
CA ASP A 165 -8.14 -22.10 -2.55
C ASP A 165 -6.82 -21.31 -2.59
N ASP A 166 -6.57 -20.54 -3.66
CA ASP A 166 -5.35 -19.77 -3.93
C ASP A 166 -5.28 -18.43 -3.16
N ARG A 167 -5.90 -18.32 -1.97
CA ARG A 167 -6.04 -17.04 -1.23
C ARG A 167 -4.73 -16.35 -0.84
N GLY A 168 -3.62 -17.09 -0.87
CA GLY A 168 -2.27 -16.59 -0.55
C GLY A 168 -1.43 -16.24 -1.78
N ASP A 169 -1.87 -16.56 -2.98
CA ASP A 169 -1.05 -16.39 -4.17
C ASP A 169 -0.97 -14.92 -4.65
N PRO A 170 0.17 -14.51 -5.21
CA PRO A 170 0.36 -13.15 -5.66
C PRO A 170 -0.50 -12.83 -6.88
N TRP A 171 -1.13 -11.65 -6.85
CA TRP A 171 -1.95 -11.11 -7.95
C TRP A 171 -1.14 -10.34 -9.00
N SER A 172 0.18 -10.30 -8.83
CA SER A 172 1.11 -9.63 -9.72
C SER A 172 2.41 -10.39 -9.81
N THR A 173 3.01 -10.41 -11.00
CA THR A 173 4.33 -11.00 -11.25
C THR A 173 5.15 -10.10 -12.17
N ILE A 174 6.46 -10.10 -11.98
CA ILE A 174 7.40 -9.31 -12.78
C ILE A 174 7.96 -10.21 -13.88
N VAL A 175 7.86 -9.75 -15.14
CA VAL A 175 8.42 -10.42 -16.31
C VAL A 175 9.54 -9.54 -16.88
N TRP A 176 10.75 -10.10 -16.91
CA TRP A 176 11.95 -9.42 -17.38
C TRP A 176 12.15 -9.59 -18.89
N GLY A 177 12.65 -8.55 -19.56
CA GLY A 177 13.06 -8.62 -20.97
C GLY A 177 11.93 -8.74 -21.99
N LEU A 178 10.67 -8.80 -21.56
CA LEU A 178 9.51 -8.83 -22.44
C LEU A 178 9.08 -7.40 -22.80
N ASP A 179 9.03 -7.12 -24.10
CA ASP A 179 8.57 -5.83 -24.61
C ASP A 179 7.06 -5.63 -24.30
N PRO A 180 6.61 -4.41 -23.89
CA PRO A 180 5.22 -4.17 -23.55
C PRO A 180 4.22 -4.46 -24.66
N GLN A 181 4.57 -4.24 -25.93
CA GLN A 181 3.68 -4.54 -27.04
C GLN A 181 3.62 -6.04 -27.29
N GLN A 182 4.77 -6.72 -27.30
CA GLN A 182 4.82 -8.18 -27.40
C GLN A 182 4.02 -8.87 -26.29
N ALA A 183 4.09 -8.36 -25.06
CA ALA A 183 3.31 -8.86 -23.95
C ALA A 183 1.79 -8.72 -24.17
N ARG A 184 1.32 -7.60 -24.73
CA ARG A 184 -0.10 -7.41 -25.06
C ARG A 184 -0.57 -8.41 -26.10
N ASP A 185 0.22 -8.60 -27.16
CA ASP A 185 -0.10 -9.51 -28.24
C ASP A 185 -0.15 -10.97 -27.72
N GLN A 186 0.81 -11.36 -26.87
CA GLN A 186 0.84 -12.67 -26.23
C GLN A 186 -0.34 -12.88 -25.27
N ILE A 187 -0.70 -11.88 -24.46
CA ILE A 187 -1.88 -11.93 -23.59
C ILE A 187 -3.14 -12.13 -24.42
N GLU A 188 -3.28 -11.43 -25.54
CA GLU A 188 -4.43 -11.56 -26.42
C GLU A 188 -4.54 -12.98 -27.01
N VAL A 189 -3.45 -13.51 -27.58
CA VAL A 189 -3.39 -14.88 -28.11
C VAL A 189 -3.71 -15.91 -27.03
N PHE A 190 -3.13 -15.78 -25.84
CA PHE A 190 -3.41 -16.65 -24.70
C PHE A 190 -4.90 -16.61 -24.32
N CYS A 191 -5.47 -15.42 -24.17
CA CYS A 191 -6.86 -15.26 -23.77
C CYS A 191 -7.83 -15.84 -24.81
N GLN A 192 -7.52 -15.70 -26.10
CA GLN A 192 -8.32 -16.28 -27.19
C GLN A 192 -8.21 -17.81 -27.21
N THR A 193 -6.99 -18.35 -27.07
CA THR A 193 -6.73 -19.79 -27.16
C THR A 193 -7.31 -20.57 -25.98
N THR A 194 -7.31 -19.96 -24.79
CA THR A 194 -7.75 -20.63 -23.54
C THR A 194 -9.14 -20.19 -23.07
N ASN A 195 -9.85 -19.36 -23.85
CA ASN A 195 -11.18 -18.83 -23.53
C ASN A 195 -11.27 -18.14 -22.15
N VAL A 196 -10.26 -17.34 -21.78
CA VAL A 196 -10.28 -16.60 -20.50
C VAL A 196 -11.42 -15.58 -20.49
N PRO A 197 -12.33 -15.61 -19.50
CA PRO A 197 -13.37 -14.60 -19.34
C PRO A 197 -12.79 -13.20 -19.24
N GLN A 198 -13.47 -12.20 -19.80
CA GLN A 198 -12.97 -10.82 -19.84
C GLN A 198 -12.56 -10.27 -18.46
N THR A 199 -13.29 -10.62 -17.41
CA THR A 199 -13.03 -10.18 -16.03
C THR A 199 -11.78 -10.79 -15.42
N ARG A 200 -11.25 -11.89 -15.97
CA ARG A 200 -10.07 -12.62 -15.47
C ARG A 200 -8.85 -12.51 -16.37
N ARG A 201 -8.92 -11.73 -17.46
CA ARG A 201 -7.79 -11.53 -18.37
C ARG A 201 -6.64 -10.85 -17.60
N PRO A 202 -5.40 -11.32 -17.76
CA PRO A 202 -4.26 -10.64 -17.18
C PRO A 202 -4.01 -9.34 -17.94
N TRP A 203 -3.39 -8.36 -17.28
CA TRP A 203 -3.04 -7.08 -17.88
C TRP A 203 -1.66 -6.60 -17.41
N ILE A 204 -1.07 -5.69 -18.17
CA ILE A 204 0.17 -5.00 -17.78
C ILE A 204 -0.20 -3.89 -16.78
N SER A 205 0.21 -4.02 -15.53
CA SER A 205 -0.07 -3.05 -14.46
C SER A 205 1.06 -2.05 -14.24
N CYS A 206 2.28 -2.39 -14.63
CA CYS A 206 3.43 -1.50 -14.56
C CYS A 206 4.41 -1.79 -15.71
N ILE A 207 5.04 -0.74 -16.23
CA ILE A 207 6.11 -0.82 -17.22
C ILE A 207 7.32 -0.12 -16.65
N SER A 208 8.45 -0.82 -16.61
CA SER A 208 9.77 -0.29 -16.28
C SER A 208 10.71 -0.45 -17.46
N LYS A 209 11.95 0.05 -17.35
CA LYS A 209 12.92 0.03 -18.46
C LYS A 209 13.19 -1.38 -19.01
N ASN A 210 13.29 -2.38 -18.12
CA ASN A 210 13.70 -3.74 -18.48
C ASN A 210 12.71 -4.83 -18.05
N ALA A 211 11.55 -4.44 -17.51
CA ALA A 211 10.56 -5.36 -17.01
C ALA A 211 9.16 -4.79 -17.09
N ILE A 212 8.19 -5.68 -17.22
CA ILE A 212 6.78 -5.38 -17.04
C ILE A 212 6.26 -6.09 -15.79
N THR A 213 5.28 -5.50 -15.14
CA THR A 213 4.48 -6.20 -14.12
C THR A 213 3.16 -6.61 -14.74
N LEU A 214 2.88 -7.90 -14.72
CA LEU A 214 1.58 -8.44 -15.08
C LEU A 214 0.74 -8.59 -13.84
N SER A 215 -0.56 -8.33 -13.93
CA SER A 215 -1.51 -8.51 -12.85
C SER A 215 -2.77 -9.22 -13.34
N GLY A 216 -3.43 -9.94 -12.45
CA GLY A 216 -4.57 -10.79 -12.80
C GLY A 216 -4.86 -11.82 -11.71
N SER A 217 -5.89 -12.63 -11.94
CA SER A 217 -6.14 -13.81 -11.10
C SER A 217 -4.86 -14.68 -11.03
N PRO A 218 -4.48 -15.18 -9.85
CA PRO A 218 -3.28 -16.00 -9.70
C PRO A 218 -3.27 -17.23 -10.60
N SER A 219 -4.42 -17.89 -10.76
CA SER A 219 -4.56 -19.07 -11.62
C SER A 219 -4.32 -18.72 -13.09
N THR A 220 -4.90 -17.61 -13.57
CA THR A 220 -4.68 -17.13 -14.94
C THR A 220 -3.23 -16.70 -15.17
N LEU A 221 -2.63 -15.99 -14.22
CA LEU A 221 -1.22 -15.57 -14.32
C LEU A 221 -0.29 -16.78 -14.38
N ARG A 222 -0.52 -17.80 -13.54
CA ARG A 222 0.26 -19.04 -13.55
C ARG A 222 0.16 -19.76 -14.89
N ALA A 223 -1.04 -19.85 -15.45
CA ALA A 223 -1.25 -20.45 -16.77
C ALA A 223 -0.55 -19.65 -17.89
N PHE A 224 -0.63 -18.32 -17.86
CA PHE A 224 0.03 -17.46 -18.85
C PHE A 224 1.57 -17.57 -18.76
N CYS A 225 2.14 -17.54 -17.56
CA CYS A 225 3.60 -17.63 -17.38
C CYS A 225 4.18 -19.03 -17.61
N ALA A 226 3.33 -20.06 -17.75
CA ALA A 226 3.74 -21.42 -18.05
C ALA A 226 3.76 -21.76 -19.55
N MET A 227 3.30 -20.84 -20.41
CA MET A 227 3.45 -20.94 -21.87
C MET A 227 4.87 -20.60 -22.32
#